data_AF-A0A218XMI1-F1
#
_entry.id   AF-A0A218XMI1-F1
#
_cell.length_a   1.000
_cell.length_b   1.000
_cell.length_c   1.000
_cell.angle_alpha   90.00
_cell.angle_beta   90.00
_cell.angle_gamma   90.00
#
_symmetry.space_group_name_H-M   'P 1'
#
loop_
_entity.id
_entity.type
_entity.pdbx_description
1 polymer ?
#
loop_
_entity_poly.entity_id
_entity_poly.type
_entity_poly.pdbx_seq_one_letter_code
_entity_poly.pdbx_strand_id
1 'polypeptide(L)'
;MEYYMQKTYYKTASLIANSCKAISLLADQTAEAANLAHAYGSNLGLAFQLIDDVLDFTGTSASLGKDSLSDIHHEIVTAPSLFAMEEFPELPPVVDCGFEDPKNVDLALQYLWKSHGIQRAKELARAC
;
A
#
# COMPACT_ATOMS: atom_id res chain seq x y z
N MET A 1 7.37 -5.93 6.15
CA MET A 1 7.43 -4.88 5.10
C MET A 1 7.94 -5.39 3.76
N GLU A 2 9.10 -6.07 3.69
CA GLU A 2 9.70 -6.54 2.42
C GLU A 2 8.73 -7.37 1.55
N TYR A 3 8.08 -8.38 2.15
CA TYR A 3 7.07 -9.19 1.45
C TYR A 3 5.91 -8.36 0.89
N TYR A 4 5.44 -7.37 1.65
CA TYR A 4 4.39 -6.47 1.19
C TYR A 4 4.85 -5.68 -0.04
N MET A 5 6.04 -5.08 -0.01
CA MET A 5 6.57 -4.33 -1.15
C MET A 5 6.74 -5.22 -2.40
N GLN A 6 7.21 -6.45 -2.22
CA GLN A 6 7.35 -7.41 -3.31
C GLN A 6 5.98 -7.80 -3.91
N LYS A 7 5.00 -8.14 -3.06
CA LYS A 7 3.62 -8.42 -3.48
C LYS A 7 3.03 -7.23 -4.21
N THR A 8 3.16 -6.02 -3.66
CA THR A 8 2.62 -4.78 -4.24
C THR A 8 3.27 -4.44 -5.57
N TYR A 9 4.58 -4.69 -5.72
CA TYR A 9 5.23 -4.58 -7.02
C TYR A 9 4.58 -5.53 -8.03
N TYR A 10 4.47 -6.82 -7.74
CA TYR A 10 3.93 -7.77 -8.70
C TYR A 10 2.44 -7.56 -8.99
N LYS A 11 1.62 -7.31 -7.97
CA LYS A 11 0.17 -7.16 -8.10
C LYS A 11 -0.23 -5.85 -8.78
N THR A 12 0.50 -4.76 -8.52
CA THR A 12 0.09 -3.41 -8.93
C THR A 12 1.12 -2.74 -9.85
N ALA A 13 2.36 -2.58 -9.40
CA ALA A 13 3.34 -1.74 -10.11
C ALA A 13 3.88 -2.38 -11.40
N SER A 14 3.96 -3.71 -11.46
CA SER A 14 4.63 -4.44 -12.54
C SER A 14 3.97 -4.20 -13.90
N LEU A 15 2.63 -4.11 -13.94
CA LEU A 15 1.90 -3.83 -15.18
C LEU A 15 2.25 -2.43 -15.71
N ILE A 16 2.28 -1.43 -14.83
CA ILE A 16 2.61 -0.04 -15.20
C ILE A 16 4.07 0.04 -15.65
N ALA A 17 4.99 -0.53 -14.87
CA ALA A 17 6.42 -0.57 -15.17
C ALA A 17 6.72 -1.20 -16.54
N ASN A 18 6.14 -2.37 -16.81
CA ASN A 18 6.34 -3.07 -18.08
C ASN A 18 5.66 -2.33 -19.25
N SER A 19 4.52 -1.69 -19.03
CA SER A 19 3.85 -0.87 -20.05
C SER A 19 4.70 0.34 -20.45
N CYS A 20 5.24 1.08 -19.46
CA CYS A 20 6.15 2.19 -19.71
C CYS A 20 7.40 1.74 -20.48
N LYS A 21 8.00 0.60 -20.08
CA LYS A 21 9.14 0.01 -20.79
C LYS A 21 8.78 -0.39 -22.22
N ALA A 22 7.65 -1.05 -22.43
CA ALA A 22 7.19 -1.48 -23.75
C ALA A 22 7.01 -0.31 -24.70
N ILE A 23 6.41 0.79 -24.25
CA ILE A 23 6.25 2.02 -25.05
C ILE A 23 7.62 2.58 -25.46
N SER A 24 8.57 2.63 -24.53
CA SER A 24 9.93 3.11 -24.83
C SER A 24 10.63 2.23 -25.87
N LEU A 25 10.45 0.90 -25.80
CA LEU A 25 11.02 -0.04 -26.77
C LEU A 25 10.35 0.09 -28.14
N LEU A 26 9.03 0.24 -28.20
CA LEU A 26 8.27 0.43 -29.44
C LEU A 26 8.59 1.76 -30.14
N ALA A 27 9.09 2.75 -29.39
CA ALA A 27 9.55 4.03 -29.90
C ALA A 27 11.05 4.06 -30.26
N ASP A 28 11.69 2.89 -30.40
CA ASP A 28 13.10 2.70 -30.74
C ASP A 28 14.07 3.50 -29.84
N GLN A 29 13.71 3.69 -28.56
CA GLN A 29 14.58 4.36 -27.59
C GLN A 29 15.71 3.43 -27.11
N THR A 30 16.73 4.02 -26.47
CA THR A 30 17.85 3.27 -25.90
C THR A 30 17.41 2.35 -24.78
N ALA A 31 18.21 1.30 -24.51
CA ALA A 31 17.98 0.42 -23.37
C ALA A 31 17.99 1.18 -22.03
N GLU A 32 18.80 2.24 -21.93
CA GLU A 32 18.82 3.14 -20.77
C GLU A 32 17.49 3.86 -20.60
N ALA A 33 16.96 4.49 -21.66
CA ALA A 33 15.65 5.14 -21.62
C ALA A 33 14.52 4.16 -21.28
N ALA A 34 14.55 2.95 -21.83
CA ALA A 34 13.58 1.90 -21.51
C ALA A 34 13.63 1.47 -20.04
N ASN A 35 14.83 1.40 -19.44
CA ASN A 35 14.99 1.09 -18.02
C ASN A 35 14.57 2.25 -17.12
N LEU A 36 14.80 3.50 -17.52
CA LEU A 36 14.27 4.68 -16.83
C LEU A 36 12.74 4.73 -16.86
N ALA A 37 12.13 4.42 -18.00
CA ALA A 37 10.68 4.32 -18.13
C ALA A 37 10.10 3.20 -17.24
N HIS A 38 10.78 2.06 -17.16
CA HIS A 38 10.42 0.99 -16.24
C HIS A 38 10.48 1.45 -14.77
N ALA A 39 11.59 2.10 -14.38
CA ALA A 39 11.79 2.59 -13.01
C ALA A 39 10.71 3.62 -12.63
N TYR A 40 10.40 4.55 -13.54
CA TYR A 40 9.29 5.49 -13.37
C TYR A 40 7.95 4.76 -13.13
N GLY A 41 7.58 3.82 -13.99
CA GLY A 41 6.32 3.10 -13.85
C GLY A 41 6.27 2.23 -12.59
N SER A 42 7.42 1.68 -12.18
CA SER A 42 7.55 0.90 -10.94
C SER A 42 7.28 1.77 -9.72
N ASN A 43 7.98 2.90 -9.62
CA ASN A 43 7.87 3.81 -8.49
C ASN A 43 6.48 4.47 -8.42
N LEU A 44 5.94 4.89 -9.57
CA LEU A 44 4.58 5.43 -9.64
C LEU A 44 3.55 4.40 -9.16
N GLY A 45 3.66 3.15 -9.61
CA GLY A 45 2.74 2.09 -9.21
C GLY A 45 2.83 1.74 -7.72
N LEU A 46 4.03 1.75 -7.15
CA LEU A 46 4.24 1.54 -5.70
C LEU A 46 3.65 2.71 -4.89
N ALA A 47 3.96 3.95 -5.27
CA ALA A 47 3.43 5.15 -4.62
C ALA A 47 1.91 5.18 -4.68
N PHE A 48 1.33 4.81 -5.83
CA PHE A 48 -0.11 4.73 -6.02
C PHE A 48 -0.77 3.76 -5.03
N GLN A 49 -0.26 2.53 -4.91
CA GLN A 49 -0.83 1.56 -3.96
C GLN A 49 -0.64 2.01 -2.50
N LEU A 50 0.52 2.55 -2.13
CA LEU A 50 0.76 3.02 -0.77
C LEU A 50 -0.22 4.14 -0.37
N ILE A 51 -0.55 5.03 -1.30
CA ILE A 51 -1.55 6.08 -1.07
C ILE A 51 -2.97 5.50 -1.02
N ASP A 52 -3.31 4.53 -1.88
CA ASP A 52 -4.60 3.82 -1.83
C ASP A 52 -4.81 3.16 -0.46
N ASP A 53 -3.81 2.44 0.05
CA ASP A 53 -3.81 1.82 1.38
C ASP A 53 -4.00 2.87 2.49
N VAL A 54 -3.37 4.05 2.38
CA VAL A 54 -3.55 5.16 3.33
C VAL A 54 -4.96 5.74 3.27
N LEU A 55 -5.51 5.86 2.07
CA LEU A 55 -6.85 6.41 1.87
C LEU A 55 -7.91 5.42 2.36
N ASP A 56 -7.67 4.10 2.38
CA ASP A 56 -8.59 3.14 2.99
C ASP A 56 -8.91 3.46 4.46
N PHE A 57 -7.93 4.01 5.20
CA PHE A 57 -8.11 4.42 6.61
C PHE A 57 -8.55 5.87 6.81
N THR A 58 -8.19 6.76 5.89
CA THR A 58 -8.33 8.22 6.09
C THR A 58 -9.39 8.86 5.21
N GLY A 59 -9.80 8.19 4.14
CA GLY A 59 -10.75 8.68 3.17
C GLY A 59 -12.19 8.51 3.62
N THR A 60 -13.07 9.29 3.01
CA THR A 60 -14.52 9.10 3.15
C THR A 60 -15.01 8.14 2.07
N SER A 61 -16.07 7.37 2.35
CA SER A 61 -16.68 6.43 1.39
C SER A 61 -17.06 7.12 0.07
N ALA A 62 -17.51 8.37 0.11
CA ALA A 62 -17.85 9.16 -1.08
C ALA A 62 -16.64 9.49 -1.98
N SER A 63 -15.44 9.64 -1.41
CA SER A 63 -14.22 9.98 -2.15
C SER A 63 -13.48 8.76 -2.72
N LEU A 64 -13.70 7.58 -2.14
CA LEU A 64 -12.95 6.37 -2.45
C LEU A 64 -13.62 5.48 -3.50
N GLY A 65 -14.93 5.64 -3.73
CA GLY A 65 -15.70 4.74 -4.60
C GLY A 65 -15.84 3.30 -4.04
N LYS A 66 -15.38 3.09 -2.80
CA LYS A 66 -15.52 1.87 -1.98
C LYS A 66 -15.82 2.25 -0.53
N ASP A 67 -16.30 1.30 0.26
CA ASP A 67 -16.44 1.50 1.70
C ASP A 67 -15.07 1.77 2.33
N SER A 68 -14.97 2.78 3.19
CA SER A 68 -13.78 3.01 4.01
C SER A 68 -13.52 1.81 4.91
N LEU A 69 -12.26 1.51 5.23
CA LEU A 69 -11.84 0.36 6.05
C LEU A 69 -12.09 -1.00 5.39
N SER A 70 -12.29 -1.02 4.08
CA SER A 70 -12.54 -2.26 3.34
C SER A 70 -11.41 -3.27 3.52
N ASP A 71 -10.16 -2.83 3.64
CA ASP A 71 -9.03 -3.74 3.76
C ASP A 71 -9.02 -4.45 5.13
N ILE A 72 -9.34 -3.73 6.22
CA ILE A 72 -9.51 -4.36 7.53
C ILE A 72 -10.64 -5.39 7.49
N HIS A 73 -11.80 -5.03 6.93
CA HIS A 73 -12.95 -5.95 6.92
C HIS A 73 -12.72 -7.23 6.10
N HIS A 74 -11.80 -7.20 5.13
CA HIS A 74 -11.40 -8.37 4.34
C HIS A 74 -10.10 -9.02 4.84
N GLU A 75 -9.63 -8.67 6.03
CA GLU A 75 -8.39 -9.20 6.65
C GLU A 75 -7.13 -8.95 5.79
N ILE A 76 -7.15 -7.88 5.00
CA ILE A 76 -6.04 -7.47 4.15
C ILE A 76 -5.13 -6.55 4.97
N VAL A 77 -3.96 -7.07 5.34
CA VAL A 77 -2.93 -6.28 6.02
C VAL A 77 -2.18 -5.42 5.00
N THR A 78 -2.26 -4.10 5.18
CA THR A 78 -1.67 -3.05 4.32
C THR A 78 -0.54 -2.28 5.00
N ALA A 79 0.16 -1.41 4.26
CA ALA A 79 1.36 -0.72 4.77
C ALA A 79 1.15 0.05 6.08
N PRO A 80 0.07 0.83 6.29
CA PRO A 80 -0.16 1.53 7.56
C PRO A 80 -0.22 0.58 8.75
N SER A 81 -0.92 -0.56 8.61
CA SER A 81 -1.03 -1.58 9.66
C SER A 81 0.30 -2.26 9.93
N LEU A 82 1.08 -2.59 8.90
CA LEU A 82 2.40 -3.19 9.07
C LEU A 82 3.35 -2.28 9.85
N PHE A 83 3.34 -0.98 9.57
CA PHE A 83 4.14 -0.02 10.34
C PHE A 83 3.62 0.14 11.78
N ALA A 84 2.30 0.11 12.00
CA ALA A 84 1.74 0.14 13.34
C ALA A 84 2.14 -1.09 14.17
N MET A 85 2.21 -2.27 13.56
CA MET A 85 2.67 -3.51 14.22
C MET A 85 4.15 -3.47 14.63
N GLU A 86 4.98 -2.69 13.93
CA GLU A 86 6.37 -2.46 14.34
C GLU A 86 6.46 -1.63 15.64
N GLU A 87 5.50 -0.72 15.87
CA GLU A 87 5.44 0.14 17.05
C GLU A 87 4.68 -0.51 18.22
N PHE A 88 3.66 -1.32 17.91
CA PHE A 88 2.78 -1.98 18.88
C PHE A 88 2.76 -3.50 18.66
N PRO A 89 3.62 -4.26 19.38
CA PRO A 89 3.66 -5.72 19.34
C PRO A 89 2.36 -6.41 19.78
N GLU A 90 1.43 -5.68 20.38
CA GLU A 90 0.10 -6.14 20.77
C GLU A 90 -0.89 -6.18 19.59
N LEU A 91 -0.57 -5.50 18.49
CA LEU A 91 -1.46 -5.43 17.32
C LEU A 91 -1.52 -6.73 16.50
N PRO A 92 -0.42 -7.45 16.22
CA PRO A 92 -0.48 -8.70 15.44
C PRO A 92 -1.46 -9.75 16.00
N PRO A 93 -1.49 -10.04 17.33
CA PRO A 93 -2.50 -10.95 17.88
C PRO A 93 -3.94 -10.50 17.63
N VAL A 94 -4.22 -9.19 17.65
CA VAL A 94 -5.56 -8.65 17.35
C VAL A 94 -5.94 -8.90 15.89
N VAL A 95 -4.96 -8.76 14.98
CA VAL A 95 -5.16 -9.05 13.55
C VAL A 95 -5.31 -10.55 13.29
N ASP A 96 -4.55 -11.40 13.99
CA ASP A 96 -4.62 -12.86 13.87
C ASP A 96 -5.95 -13.42 14.41
N CYS A 97 -6.58 -12.74 15.39
CA CYS A 97 -7.93 -13.08 15.86
C CYS A 97 -9.03 -12.75 14.84
N GLY A 98 -8.70 -12.09 13.73
CA GLY A 98 -9.64 -11.71 12.69
C GLY A 98 -10.52 -10.53 13.08
N PHE A 99 -11.28 -10.05 12.08
CA PHE A 99 -12.11 -8.84 12.19
C PHE A 99 -13.62 -9.14 12.19
N GLU A 100 -14.01 -10.37 12.52
CA GLU A 100 -15.42 -10.76 12.71
C GLU A 100 -16.05 -10.07 13.94
N ASP A 101 -15.28 -9.87 15.02
CA ASP A 101 -15.72 -9.08 16.18
C ASP A 101 -15.43 -7.58 15.92
N PRO A 102 -16.46 -6.72 15.88
CA PRO A 102 -16.28 -5.27 15.74
C PRO A 102 -15.31 -4.65 16.76
N LYS A 103 -15.17 -5.26 17.95
CA LYS A 103 -14.22 -4.77 18.96
C LYS A 103 -12.77 -4.91 18.51
N ASN A 104 -12.43 -5.93 17.73
CA ASN A 104 -11.08 -6.11 17.20
C ASN A 104 -10.78 -5.05 16.14
N VAL A 105 -11.77 -4.68 15.34
CA VAL A 105 -11.67 -3.57 14.38
C VAL A 105 -11.39 -2.26 15.12
N ASP A 106 -12.21 -1.92 16.11
CA ASP A 106 -12.03 -0.70 16.90
C ASP A 106 -10.67 -0.66 17.59
N LEU A 107 -10.22 -1.78 18.16
CA LEU A 107 -8.94 -1.88 18.83
C LEU A 107 -7.77 -1.72 17.85
N ALA A 108 -7.83 -2.37 16.69
CA ALA A 108 -6.81 -2.24 15.65
C ALA A 108 -6.72 -0.80 15.13
N LEU A 109 -7.86 -0.15 14.91
CA LEU A 109 -7.92 1.27 14.55
C LEU A 109 -7.32 2.16 15.63
N GLN A 110 -7.60 1.91 16.91
CA GLN A 110 -7.01 2.67 18.00
C GLN A 110 -5.48 2.59 18.01
N TYR A 111 -4.91 1.39 17.79
CA TYR A 111 -3.45 1.24 17.65
C TYR A 111 -2.92 1.95 16.42
N LEU A 112 -3.60 1.82 15.27
CA LEU A 112 -3.22 2.50 14.03
C LEU A 112 -3.16 4.02 14.21
N TRP A 113 -4.19 4.62 14.81
CA TRP A 113 -4.26 6.08 15.04
C TRP A 113 -3.30 6.58 16.11
N LYS A 114 -2.88 5.73 17.05
CA LYS A 114 -1.82 6.04 18.03
C LYS A 114 -0.41 5.87 17.45
N SER A 115 -0.27 5.09 16.38
CA SER A 115 1.01 4.82 15.71
C SER A 115 1.36 5.90 14.70
N HIS A 116 2.59 5.84 14.21
CA HIS A 116 3.02 6.62 13.05
C HIS A 116 2.80 5.85 11.73
N GLY A 117 2.02 4.77 11.72
CA GLY A 117 1.89 3.89 10.56
C GLY A 117 1.38 4.58 9.29
N ILE A 118 0.34 5.42 9.42
CA ILE A 118 -0.19 6.22 8.31
C ILE A 118 0.86 7.21 7.79
N GLN A 119 1.58 7.87 8.70
CA GLN A 119 2.61 8.85 8.34
C GLN A 119 3.79 8.19 7.63
N ARG A 120 4.29 7.07 8.15
CA ARG A 120 5.38 6.29 7.56
C ARG A 120 5.01 5.72 6.19
N ALA A 121 3.77 5.28 6.00
CA ALA A 121 3.27 4.87 4.69
C ALA A 121 3.27 6.03 3.67
N LYS A 122 2.85 7.23 4.07
CA LYS A 122 2.92 8.43 3.22
C LYS A 122 4.36 8.82 2.90
N GLU A 123 5.29 8.71 3.85
CA GLU A 123 6.70 8.99 3.65
C GLU A 123 7.34 7.99 2.67
N LEU A 124 7.03 6.70 2.81
CA LEU A 124 7.48 5.68 1.87
C LEU A 124 6.93 5.93 0.46
N ALA A 125 5.67 6.34 0.34
CA ALA A 125 5.08 6.70 -0.95
C ALA A 125 5.76 7.91 -1.61
N ARG A 126 6.22 8.89 -0.82
CA ARG A 126 6.98 10.05 -1.32
C ARG A 126 8.40 9.71 -1.74
N ALA A 127 8.96 8.62 -1.21
CA ALA A 127 10.31 8.17 -1.50
C ALA A 127 10.40 7.24 -2.72
N CYS A 128 9.25 6.75 -3.21
CA CYS A 128 9.13 6.05 -4.49
C CYS A 128 9.30 7.05 -5.64
#